data_AF-A0A8T1USP1-F1
#
_entry.id   AF-A0A8T1USP1-F1
#
_cell.length_a   1.000
_cell.length_b   1.000
_cell.length_c   1.000
_cell.angle_alpha   90.00
_cell.angle_beta   90.00
_cell.angle_gamma   90.00
#
_symmetry.space_group_name_H-M   'P 1'
#
loop_
_entity.id
_entity.type
_entity.pdbx_description
1 polymer ?
#
loop_
_entity_poly.entity_id
_entity_poly.type
_entity_poly.pdbx_seq_one_letter_code
_entity_poly.pdbx_strand_id
1 'polypeptide(L)'
;MYREGYLVKCGRSAYDTPQLIYCVFENGVVQYFTEKGGMIVGELEMAGHVTKVRVEKSAPGKFPHRFTVSVAEVVRVEGRRMKLGEPRVTEFAAPTNDLMKEWANSLHLWRRMNWKENVKFFDNSSELSQAEELETLQLQMHTLKT
;
A
#
# COMPACT_ATOMS: atom_id res chain seq x y z
N MET A 1 4.93 -0.29 13.93
CA MET A 1 4.48 -1.32 12.96
C MET A 1 5.37 -1.21 11.74
N TYR A 2 5.89 -2.33 11.28
CA TYR A 2 6.84 -2.43 10.18
C TYR A 2 6.35 -3.45 9.16
N ARG A 3 6.42 -3.13 7.87
CA ARG A 3 6.21 -4.08 6.77
C ARG A 3 7.00 -3.64 5.55
N GLU A 4 7.64 -4.57 4.87
CA GLU A 4 8.32 -4.33 3.60
C GLU A 4 7.98 -5.40 2.57
N GLY A 5 8.13 -5.10 1.28
CA GLY A 5 7.87 -6.06 0.20
C GLY A 5 7.56 -5.39 -1.12
N TYR A 6 7.48 -6.18 -2.19
CA TYR A 6 7.15 -5.69 -3.52
C TYR A 6 5.64 -5.51 -3.69
N LEU A 7 5.26 -4.42 -4.36
CA LEU A 7 3.90 -4.12 -4.76
C LEU A 7 3.89 -3.55 -6.18
N VAL A 8 2.78 -3.72 -6.89
CA VAL A 8 2.49 -2.90 -8.07
C VAL A 8 1.68 -1.69 -7.60
N LYS A 9 2.19 -0.48 -7.83
CA LYS A 9 1.42 0.75 -7.72
C LYS A 9 0.63 0.95 -9.01
N CYS A 10 -0.69 0.80 -8.91
CA CYS A 10 -1.58 0.92 -10.06
C CYS A 10 -1.64 2.38 -10.57
N GLY A 11 -1.83 2.52 -11.88
CA GLY A 11 -2.08 3.81 -12.51
C GLY A 11 -3.41 4.43 -12.03
N ARG A 12 -3.47 5.77 -11.95
CA ARG A 12 -4.70 6.49 -11.57
C ARG A 12 -5.62 6.71 -12.77
N SER A 13 -5.05 6.69 -13.96
CA SER A 13 -5.75 6.83 -15.24
C SER A 13 -5.32 5.72 -16.21
N ALA A 14 -6.01 5.64 -17.35
CA ALA A 14 -5.65 4.71 -18.43
C ALA A 14 -4.25 5.00 -19.04
N TYR A 15 -3.71 6.20 -18.81
CA TYR A 15 -2.42 6.64 -19.34
C TYR A 15 -1.27 6.44 -18.35
N ASP A 16 -1.58 6.17 -17.08
CA ASP A 16 -0.57 5.90 -16.06
C ASP A 16 -0.17 4.43 -16.11
N THR A 17 1.08 4.16 -16.48
CA THR A 17 1.60 2.80 -16.47
C THR A 17 1.74 2.30 -15.02
N PRO A 18 1.26 1.08 -14.71
CA PRO A 18 1.51 0.46 -13.41
C PRO A 18 3.00 0.31 -13.16
N GLN A 19 3.43 0.58 -11.92
CA GLN A 19 4.84 0.55 -11.54
C GLN A 19 5.09 -0.55 -10.52
N LEU A 20 6.03 -1.45 -10.80
CA LEU A 20 6.55 -2.39 -9.82
C LEU A 20 7.54 -1.65 -8.92
N ILE A 21 7.27 -1.63 -7.62
CA ILE A 21 8.04 -0.88 -6.64
C ILE A 21 8.28 -1.72 -5.39
N TYR A 22 9.39 -1.42 -4.71
CA TYR A 22 9.63 -1.94 -3.37
C TYR A 22 9.06 -0.96 -2.35
N CYS A 23 8.22 -1.44 -1.44
CA CYS A 23 7.55 -0.61 -0.45
C CYS A 23 8.09 -0.92 0.95
N VAL A 24 8.35 0.12 1.73
CA VAL A 24 8.64 0.02 3.16
C VAL A 24 7.62 0.86 3.91
N PHE A 25 6.90 0.25 4.84
CA PHE A 25 5.98 0.92 5.74
C PHE A 25 6.55 0.95 7.15
N GLU A 26 6.88 2.16 7.60
CA GLU A 26 7.39 2.42 8.93
C GLU A 26 6.92 3.79 9.40
N ASN A 27 6.70 3.97 10.71
CA ASN A 27 6.40 5.26 11.32
C ASN A 27 5.22 6.04 10.69
N GLY A 28 4.29 5.34 10.05
CA GLY A 28 3.12 5.96 9.41
C GLY A 28 3.37 6.48 8.01
N VAL A 29 4.48 6.12 7.38
CA VAL A 29 4.81 6.49 6.01
C VAL A 29 5.07 5.23 5.22
N VAL A 30 4.42 5.12 4.06
CA VAL A 30 4.80 4.11 3.06
C VAL A 30 5.75 4.77 2.08
N GLN A 31 7.03 4.41 2.12
CA GLN A 31 8.03 4.86 1.15
C GLN A 31 8.12 3.88 0.00
N TYR A 32 8.31 4.40 -1.21
CA TYR A 32 8.42 3.65 -2.45
C TYR A 32 9.84 3.75 -2.98
N PHE A 33 10.40 2.63 -3.36
CA PHE A 33 11.72 2.53 -3.97
C PHE A 33 11.62 1.84 -5.32
N THR A 34 12.57 2.15 -6.22
CA THR A 34 12.67 1.45 -7.52
C THR A 34 12.79 -0.06 -7.34
N GLU A 35 13.55 -0.48 -6.33
CA GLU A 35 13.79 -1.87 -5.92
C GLU A 35 14.31 -1.90 -4.48
N LYS A 36 14.54 -3.09 -3.91
CA LYS A 36 15.14 -3.20 -2.57
C LYS A 36 16.56 -2.63 -2.56
N GLY A 37 16.78 -1.59 -1.74
CA GLY A 37 18.05 -0.85 -1.71
C GLY A 37 18.22 0.16 -2.85
N GLY A 38 17.19 0.35 -3.68
CA GLY A 38 17.17 1.30 -4.78
C GLY A 38 16.85 2.74 -4.36
N MET A 39 16.57 3.59 -5.35
CA MET A 39 16.27 5.01 -5.13
C MET A 39 14.82 5.21 -4.67
N ILE A 40 14.59 6.20 -3.79
CA ILE A 40 13.24 6.61 -3.40
C ILE A 40 12.53 7.28 -4.59
N VAL A 41 11.30 6.86 -4.88
CA VAL A 41 10.47 7.38 -5.98
C VAL A 41 9.16 8.02 -5.51
N GLY A 42 8.89 7.96 -4.21
CA GLY A 42 7.78 8.69 -3.60
C GLY A 42 7.40 8.12 -2.25
N GLU A 43 6.34 8.69 -1.68
CA GLU A 43 5.82 8.29 -0.39
C GLU A 43 4.32 8.54 -0.25
N LEU A 44 3.73 7.92 0.77
CA LEU A 44 2.37 8.14 1.22
C LEU A 44 2.37 8.28 2.74
N GLU A 45 2.28 9.52 3.18
CA GLU A 45 2.19 9.88 4.58
C GLU A 45 0.77 9.61 5.12
N MET A 46 0.68 8.85 6.21
CA MET A 46 -0.56 8.55 6.91
C MET A 46 -0.65 9.31 8.25
N ALA A 47 0.50 9.70 8.81
CA ALA A 47 0.58 10.52 10.00
C ALA A 47 -0.05 11.88 9.78
N GLY A 48 -0.79 12.39 10.78
CA GLY A 48 -1.53 13.65 10.66
C GLY A 48 -2.79 13.60 9.77
N HIS A 49 -2.98 12.55 8.95
CA HIS A 49 -4.05 12.47 7.96
C HIS A 49 -5.23 11.59 8.38
N VAL A 50 -6.40 11.80 7.77
CA VAL A 50 -7.51 10.83 7.83
C VAL A 50 -7.33 9.80 6.72
N THR A 51 -6.96 8.59 7.11
CA THR A 51 -6.76 7.47 6.20
C THR A 51 -7.93 6.48 6.20
N LYS A 52 -8.19 5.86 5.05
CA LYS A 52 -9.09 4.70 4.90
C LYS A 52 -8.43 3.69 3.97
N VAL A 53 -8.39 2.44 4.41
CA VAL A 53 -7.86 1.31 3.66
C VAL A 53 -9.01 0.42 3.23
N ARG A 54 -9.01 -0.08 1.99
CA ARG A 54 -10.00 -1.04 1.48
C ARG A 54 -9.32 -2.13 0.66
N VAL A 55 -9.78 -3.36 0.83
CA VAL A 55 -9.49 -4.45 -0.11
C VAL A 55 -10.46 -4.32 -1.28
N GLU A 56 -9.94 -4.37 -2.50
CA GLU A 56 -10.74 -4.24 -3.71
C GLU A 56 -11.14 -5.61 -4.25
N LYS A 57 -12.32 -5.66 -4.88
CA LYS A 57 -12.79 -6.88 -5.55
C LYS A 57 -12.02 -7.11 -6.85
N SER A 58 -11.91 -8.39 -7.24
CA SER A 58 -11.42 -8.75 -8.56
C SER A 58 -12.29 -8.09 -9.63
N ALA A 59 -11.66 -7.62 -10.70
CA ALA A 59 -12.32 -6.92 -11.80
C ALA A 59 -11.58 -7.24 -13.10
N PRO A 60 -12.29 -7.48 -14.22
CA PRO A 60 -11.66 -7.69 -15.52
C PRO A 60 -10.75 -6.53 -15.91
N GLY A 61 -9.60 -6.82 -16.52
CA GLY A 61 -8.62 -5.81 -16.96
C GLY A 61 -7.91 -5.07 -15.83
N LYS A 62 -7.95 -5.58 -14.60
CA LYS A 62 -7.25 -5.03 -13.43
C LYS A 62 -6.38 -6.09 -12.78
N PHE A 63 -5.33 -5.65 -12.07
CA PHE A 63 -4.49 -6.54 -11.27
C PHE A 63 -5.31 -7.36 -10.27
N PRO A 64 -4.94 -8.61 -9.97
CA PRO A 64 -5.49 -9.31 -8.82
C PRO A 64 -5.02 -8.65 -7.52
N HIS A 65 -5.61 -9.06 -6.40
CA HIS A 65 -5.11 -8.75 -5.04
C HIS A 65 -4.88 -7.27 -4.76
N ARG A 66 -5.81 -6.43 -5.21
CA ARG A 66 -5.73 -4.97 -5.07
C ARG A 66 -6.24 -4.48 -3.73
N PHE A 67 -5.64 -3.41 -3.24
CA PHE A 67 -6.15 -2.63 -2.12
C PHE A 67 -5.91 -1.14 -2.36
N THR A 68 -6.77 -0.30 -1.79
CA THR A 68 -6.68 1.15 -1.89
C THR A 68 -6.39 1.77 -0.53
N VAL A 69 -5.59 2.84 -0.55
CA VAL A 69 -5.36 3.72 0.59
C VAL A 69 -5.77 5.12 0.18
N SER A 70 -6.82 5.64 0.81
CA SER A 70 -7.21 7.04 0.66
C SER A 70 -6.67 7.86 1.82
N VAL A 71 -5.99 8.95 1.52
CA VAL A 71 -5.41 9.88 2.49
C VAL A 71 -6.05 11.25 2.29
N ALA A 72 -6.64 11.80 3.34
CA ALA A 72 -7.23 13.14 3.34
C ALA A 72 -6.53 14.02 4.36
N GLU A 73 -6.08 15.19 3.91
CA GLU A 73 -5.62 16.26 4.79
C GLU A 73 -6.78 16.73 5.68
N VAL A 74 -6.47 17.07 6.91
CA VAL A 74 -7.46 17.59 7.85
C VAL A 74 -6.94 18.79 8.62
N VAL A 75 -7.80 19.78 8.78
CA VAL A 75 -7.59 20.93 9.66
C VAL A 75 -8.47 20.80 10.89
N ARG A 76 -8.03 21.36 12.02
CA ARG A 76 -8.86 21.50 13.21
C ARG A 76 -9.50 22.88 13.21
N VAL A 77 -10.83 22.91 13.16
CA VAL A 77 -11.63 24.12 13.31
C VAL A 77 -12.51 23.89 14.53
N GLU A 78 -12.33 24.72 15.56
CA GLU A 78 -13.11 24.63 16.81
C GLU A 78 -13.12 23.22 17.44
N GLY A 79 -11.97 22.54 17.41
CA GLY A 79 -11.82 21.18 17.93
C GLY A 79 -12.37 20.06 17.04
N ARG A 80 -13.09 20.38 15.95
CA ARG A 80 -13.56 19.41 14.95
C ARG A 80 -12.53 19.21 13.85
N ARG A 81 -12.31 17.97 13.44
CA ARG A 81 -11.47 17.65 12.27
C ARG A 81 -12.29 17.79 10.99
N MET A 82 -11.91 18.73 10.13
CA MET A 82 -12.51 18.97 8.82
C MET A 82 -11.54 18.55 7.72
N LYS A 83 -12.03 17.87 6.68
CA LYS A 83 -11.21 17.46 5.53
C LYS A 83 -10.89 18.66 4.66
N LEU A 84 -9.65 18.78 4.23
CA LEU A 84 -9.20 19.75 3.24
C LEU A 84 -9.21 19.06 1.87
N GLY A 85 -10.29 19.27 1.12
CA GLY A 85 -10.43 18.73 -0.24
C GLY A 85 -10.71 17.22 -0.35
N GLU A 86 -10.57 16.72 -1.57
CA GLU A 86 -10.80 15.31 -1.90
C GLU A 86 -9.64 14.43 -1.43
N PRO A 87 -9.91 13.23 -0.88
CA PRO A 87 -8.86 12.31 -0.48
C PRO A 87 -8.02 11.85 -1.69
N ARG A 88 -6.70 11.91 -1.56
CA ARG A 88 -5.78 11.27 -2.49
C ARG A 88 -5.90 9.75 -2.35
N VAL A 89 -6.32 9.07 -3.42
CA VAL A 89 -6.39 7.60 -3.46
C VAL A 89 -5.16 7.03 -4.15
N THR A 90 -4.55 6.04 -3.53
CA THR A 90 -3.46 5.24 -4.12
C THR A 90 -3.89 3.78 -4.10
N GLU A 91 -3.88 3.13 -5.26
CA GLU A 91 -4.18 1.72 -5.41
C GLU A 91 -2.88 0.92 -5.59
N PHE A 92 -2.80 -0.20 -4.88
CA PHE A 92 -1.71 -1.17 -4.97
C PHE A 92 -2.27 -2.56 -5.32
N ALA A 93 -1.43 -3.41 -5.88
CA ALA A 93 -1.65 -4.84 -6.03
C ALA A 93 -0.51 -5.62 -5.36
N ALA A 94 -0.86 -6.64 -4.59
CA ALA A 94 0.11 -7.52 -3.94
C ALA A 94 0.28 -8.83 -4.74
N PRO A 95 1.37 -9.59 -4.51
CA PRO A 95 1.64 -10.82 -5.27
C PRO A 95 0.57 -11.89 -5.00
N THR A 96 0.06 -11.96 -3.77
CA THR A 96 -0.92 -12.94 -3.32
C THR A 96 -2.06 -12.30 -2.51
N ASN A 97 -3.15 -13.04 -2.33
CA ASN A 97 -4.28 -12.60 -1.51
C ASN A 97 -3.90 -12.38 -0.05
N ASP A 98 -3.00 -13.21 0.49
CA ASP A 98 -2.60 -13.12 1.90
C ASP A 98 -1.68 -11.92 2.12
N LEU A 99 -0.72 -11.67 1.22
CA LEU A 99 0.12 -10.49 1.29
C LEU A 99 -0.68 -9.19 1.10
N MET A 100 -1.75 -9.20 0.28
CA MET A 100 -2.70 -8.08 0.18
C MET A 100 -3.41 -7.81 1.51
N LYS A 101 -3.96 -8.86 2.15
CA LYS A 101 -4.62 -8.72 3.46
C LYS A 101 -3.65 -8.19 4.51
N GLU A 102 -2.42 -8.68 4.49
CA GLU A 102 -1.39 -8.27 5.43
C GLU A 102 -1.00 -6.81 5.26
N TRP A 103 -0.79 -6.35 4.02
CA TRP A 103 -0.57 -4.93 3.71
C TRP A 103 -1.76 -4.08 4.16
N ALA A 104 -2.98 -4.46 3.77
CA ALA A 104 -4.19 -3.71 4.11
C ALA A 104 -4.39 -3.62 5.64
N ASN A 105 -4.17 -4.73 6.36
CA ASN A 105 -4.28 -4.78 7.82
C ASN A 105 -3.19 -3.95 8.50
N SER A 106 -1.96 -4.01 7.99
CA SER A 106 -0.86 -3.19 8.52
C SER A 106 -1.22 -1.71 8.49
N LEU A 107 -1.59 -1.22 7.31
CA LEU A 107 -1.95 0.18 7.11
C LEU A 107 -3.21 0.58 7.92
N HIS A 108 -4.20 -0.32 8.01
CA HIS A 108 -5.43 -0.08 8.77
C HIS A 108 -5.17 0.03 10.28
N LEU A 109 -4.39 -0.90 10.83
CA LEU A 109 -4.15 -1.02 12.27
C LEU A 109 -3.17 0.02 12.80
N TRP A 110 -2.24 0.49 11.97
CA TRP A 110 -1.29 1.53 12.37
C TRP A 110 -1.99 2.74 13.01
N ARG A 111 -3.09 3.22 12.43
CA ARG A 111 -3.85 4.35 13.01
C ARG A 111 -4.37 4.08 14.44
N ARG A 112 -4.69 2.83 14.76
CA ARG A 112 -5.27 2.46 16.06
C ARG A 112 -4.21 2.12 17.10
N MET A 113 -3.05 1.64 16.64
CA MET A 113 -2.06 0.97 17.49
C MET A 113 -0.63 1.53 17.34
N ASN A 114 -0.42 2.66 16.64
CA ASN A 114 0.94 3.23 16.46
C ASN A 114 1.63 3.61 17.78
N TRP A 115 0.90 3.80 18.86
CA TRP A 115 1.41 4.07 20.21
C TRP A 115 1.90 2.82 20.96
N LYS A 116 1.63 1.61 20.45
CA LYS A 116 2.13 0.36 21.03
C LYS A 116 3.43 -0.01 20.31
N GLU A 117 4.56 0.13 20.99
CA GLU A 117 5.91 -0.01 20.42
C GLU A 117 6.20 -1.40 19.80
N ASN A 118 5.47 -2.46 20.16
CA ASN A 118 5.91 -3.83 19.86
C ASN A 118 4.83 -4.74 19.25
N VAL A 119 3.94 -4.25 18.39
CA VAL A 119 2.97 -5.14 17.76
C VAL A 119 3.53 -5.77 16.48
N LYS A 120 4.15 -6.94 16.63
CA LYS A 120 4.39 -7.91 15.55
C LYS A 120 3.09 -8.66 15.31
N PHE A 121 2.42 -8.38 14.19
CA PHE A 121 1.11 -8.96 13.88
C PHE A 121 1.18 -10.21 13.02
N PHE A 122 2.34 -10.51 12.42
CA PHE A 122 2.44 -11.44 11.30
C PHE A 122 3.65 -12.38 11.44
N ASP A 123 3.71 -13.13 12.54
CA ASP A 123 4.71 -14.22 12.69
C ASP A 123 4.44 -15.42 11.74
N ASN A 124 3.33 -15.40 10.99
CA ASN A 124 2.90 -16.46 10.05
C ASN A 124 2.57 -15.93 8.63
N SER A 125 3.11 -14.77 8.21
CA SER A 125 2.88 -14.31 6.83
C SER A 125 3.55 -15.26 5.84
N SER A 126 2.83 -15.61 4.76
CA SER A 126 3.30 -16.44 3.64
C SER A 126 4.81 -16.30 3.40
N GLU A 127 5.55 -17.43 3.42
CA GLU A 127 7.01 -17.54 3.25
C GLU A 127 7.50 -17.19 1.83
N LEU A 128 6.80 -16.29 1.14
CA LEU A 128 7.22 -15.83 -0.18
C LEU A 128 8.42 -14.91 0.03
N SER A 129 9.58 -15.33 -0.47
CA SER A 129 10.76 -14.48 -0.48
C SER A 129 10.50 -13.25 -1.36
N GLN A 130 11.21 -12.15 -1.09
CA GLN A 130 11.07 -10.93 -1.88
C GLN A 130 11.44 -11.13 -3.36
N ALA A 131 12.28 -12.12 -3.68
CA ALA A 131 12.57 -12.50 -5.06
C ALA A 131 11.35 -13.15 -5.73
N GLU A 132 10.67 -14.06 -5.04
CA GLU A 132 9.43 -14.68 -5.54
C GLU A 132 8.27 -13.67 -5.62
N GLU A 133 8.21 -12.68 -4.71
CA GLU A 133 7.23 -11.60 -4.78
C GLU A 133 7.42 -10.80 -6.07
N LEU A 134 8.67 -10.44 -6.38
CA LEU A 134 9.05 -9.70 -7.57
C LEU A 134 8.70 -10.49 -8.83
N GLU A 135 9.10 -11.75 -8.92
CA GLU A 135 8.84 -12.63 -10.07
C GLU A 135 7.33 -12.80 -10.30
N THR A 136 6.58 -13.07 -9.24
CA THR A 136 5.11 -13.21 -9.30
C THR A 136 4.46 -11.95 -9.88
N LEU A 137 4.87 -10.77 -9.40
CA LEU A 137 4.31 -9.50 -9.87
C LEU A 137 4.73 -9.17 -11.31
N GLN A 138 5.96 -9.51 -11.71
CA GLN A 138 6.40 -9.37 -13.11
C GLN A 138 5.55 -10.20 -14.07
N LEU A 139 5.24 -11.45 -13.70
CA LEU A 139 4.36 -12.34 -14.48
C LEU A 139 2.93 -11.76 -14.57
N GLN A 140 2.39 -11.25 -13.46
CA GLN A 140 1.08 -10.59 -13.45
C GLN A 140 1.05 -9.34 -14.34
N MET A 141 2.11 -8.52 -14.31
CA MET A 141 2.22 -7.34 -15.17
C MET A 141 2.29 -7.69 -16.66
N HIS A 142 2.96 -8.80 -17.01
CA HIS A 142 3.00 -9.26 -18.41
C HIS A 142 1.60 -9.71 -18.88
N THR A 143 0.90 -10.47 -18.05
CA THR A 143 -0.44 -11.02 -18.35
C THR A 143 -1.49 -9.93 -18.58
N LEU A 144 -1.36 -8.76 -17.96
CA LEU A 144 -2.29 -7.63 -18.14
C LEU A 144 -1.99 -6.75 -19.35
N LYS A 145 -0.80 -6.88 -19.96
CA LYS A 145 -0.42 -6.15 -21.18
C LYS A 145 -0.87 -6.87 -22.45
N THR A 146 -1.08 -8.19 -22.36
CA THR A 146 -1.64 -9.06 -23.41
C THR A 146 -3.15 -9.10 -23.32
#